data_AF-A0A3B1BQU3-F1
#
_entry.id   AF-A0A3B1BQU3-F1
#
_cell.length_a   1.000
_cell.length_b   1.000
_cell.length_c   1.000
_cell.angle_alpha   90.00
_cell.angle_beta   90.00
_cell.angle_gamma   90.00
#
_symmetry.space_group_name_H-M   'P 1'
#
loop_
_entity.id
_entity.type
_entity.pdbx_description
1 polymer ?
#
loop_
_entity_poly.entity_id
_entity_poly.type
_entity_poly.pdbx_seq_one_letter_code
_entity_poly.pdbx_strand_id
1 'polypeptide(L)'
;MKKTIIVLALLSLFSAGCVSTGKNFSADATKNIKKNSTTRSQIHGWFGYPYMTGIDNGDTTWIYNYSKSSVAGKVMVKDLYIVFDENGVVKNFTFSTSFPDEMKLTK
;
A
#
# COMPACT_ATOMS: atom_id res chain seq x y z
N MET A 1 -13.02 10.66 -45.87
CA MET A 1 -13.53 9.40 -45.31
C MET A 1 -12.40 8.47 -44.83
N LYS A 2 -11.48 8.00 -45.70
CA LYS A 2 -10.35 7.13 -45.28
C LYS A 2 -9.42 7.75 -44.21
N LYS A 3 -9.06 9.04 -44.36
CA LYS A 3 -8.23 9.76 -43.38
C LYS A 3 -8.90 9.94 -42.01
N THR A 4 -10.23 10.09 -41.99
CA THR A 4 -11.03 10.26 -40.77
C THR A 4 -11.14 8.96 -39.98
N ILE A 5 -11.22 7.81 -40.66
CA ILE A 5 -11.22 6.48 -40.03
C ILE A 5 -9.85 6.17 -39.39
N ILE A 6 -8.75 6.59 -40.03
CA ILE A 6 -7.39 6.40 -39.47
C ILE A 6 -7.20 7.21 -38.17
N VAL A 7 -7.72 8.45 -38.11
CA VAL A 7 -7.65 9.28 -36.89
C VAL A 7 -8.48 8.67 -35.75
N LEU A 8 -9.65 8.09 -36.04
CA LEU A 8 -10.50 7.45 -35.04
C LEU A 8 -9.89 6.12 -34.52
N ALA A 9 -9.17 5.39 -35.38
CA ALA A 9 -8.46 4.16 -35.01
C ALA A 9 -7.17 4.42 -34.22
N LEU A 10 -6.53 5.59 -34.38
CA LEU A 10 -5.38 5.99 -33.55
C LEU A 10 -5.79 6.43 -32.13
N LEU A 11 -7.00 6.97 -31.96
CA LEU A 11 -7.51 7.42 -30.66
C LEU A 11 -7.95 6.26 -29.74
N SER A 12 -8.27 5.09 -30.29
CA SER A 12 -8.73 3.93 -29.51
C SER A 12 -7.62 3.16 -28.79
N LEU A 13 -6.35 3.49 -29.01
CA LEU A 13 -5.19 2.84 -28.39
C LEU A 13 -4.89 3.28 -26.94
N PHE A 14 -5.63 4.24 -26.38
CA PHE A 14 -5.28 4.88 -25.09
C PHE A 14 -6.00 4.35 -23.84
N SER A 15 -6.88 3.34 -23.91
CA SER A 15 -7.72 2.94 -22.77
C SER A 15 -7.37 1.60 -22.13
N ALA A 16 -6.09 1.37 -21.84
CA ALA A 16 -5.63 0.31 -20.93
C ALA A 16 -4.89 0.91 -19.71
N GLY A 17 -5.44 1.95 -19.10
CA GLY A 17 -4.82 2.63 -17.95
C GLY A 17 -4.99 1.83 -16.66
N CYS A 18 -3.91 1.24 -16.15
CA CYS A 18 -3.84 0.80 -14.77
C CYS A 18 -3.44 2.01 -13.92
N VAL A 19 -4.29 2.42 -12.98
CA VAL A 19 -4.01 3.53 -12.07
C VAL A 19 -3.61 2.94 -10.72
N SER A 20 -2.58 3.50 -10.10
CA SER A 20 -2.18 3.14 -8.74
C SER A 20 -2.04 4.38 -7.87
N THR A 21 -2.40 4.25 -6.60
CA THR A 21 -2.30 5.32 -5.60
C THR A 21 -1.48 4.82 -4.41
N GLY A 22 -0.66 5.70 -3.83
CA GLY A 22 0.22 5.38 -2.72
C GLY A 22 1.54 4.74 -3.16
N LYS A 23 2.44 4.55 -2.18
CA LYS A 23 3.74 3.91 -2.42
C LYS A 23 3.61 2.41 -2.21
N ASN A 24 3.91 1.62 -3.24
CA ASN A 24 3.95 0.17 -3.09
C ASN A 24 5.04 -0.25 -2.08
N PHE A 25 4.75 -1.25 -1.27
CA PHE A 25 5.64 -1.76 -0.24
C PHE A 25 5.61 -3.29 -0.19
N SER A 26 6.70 -3.93 0.26
CA SER A 26 6.77 -5.39 0.36
C SER A 26 5.87 -5.89 1.50
N ALA A 27 4.84 -6.68 1.18
CA ALA A 27 3.99 -7.30 2.18
C ALA A 27 4.75 -8.33 3.02
N ASP A 28 5.74 -9.03 2.44
CA ASP A 28 6.55 -10.00 3.15
C ASP A 28 7.38 -9.37 4.29
N ALA A 29 7.75 -8.09 4.15
CA ALA A 29 8.49 -7.37 5.19
C ALA A 29 7.69 -7.23 6.50
N THR A 30 6.36 -7.35 6.45
CA THR A 30 5.50 -7.31 7.66
C THR A 30 5.78 -8.47 8.62
N LYS A 31 6.27 -9.62 8.11
CA LYS A 31 6.67 -10.77 8.94
C LYS A 31 7.84 -10.48 9.86
N ASN A 32 8.65 -9.48 9.51
CA ASN A 32 9.81 -9.09 10.31
C ASN A 32 9.43 -8.19 11.47
N ILE A 33 8.19 -7.67 11.50
CA ILE A 33 7.71 -6.78 12.56
C ILE A 33 7.45 -7.60 13.81
N LYS A 34 8.22 -7.30 14.86
CA LYS A 34 8.08 -7.87 16.20
C LYS A 34 7.60 -6.79 17.15
N LYS A 35 6.46 -7.03 17.80
CA LYS A 35 5.95 -6.19 18.89
C LYS A 35 7.01 -6.10 20.00
N ASN A 36 7.09 -4.95 20.66
CA ASN A 36 8.00 -4.64 21.75
C ASN A 36 9.50 -4.74 21.40
N SER A 37 9.86 -4.78 20.10
CA SER A 37 11.27 -4.88 19.67
C SER A 37 11.58 -4.08 18.41
N THR A 38 10.67 -4.06 17.44
CA THR A 38 10.92 -3.34 16.17
C THR A 38 10.80 -1.83 16.39
N THR A 39 11.78 -1.06 15.91
CA THR A 39 11.83 0.39 16.09
C THR A 39 11.26 1.14 14.88
N ARG A 40 10.87 2.42 15.08
CA ARG A 40 10.53 3.35 13.98
C ARG A 40 11.60 3.38 12.88
N SER A 41 12.88 3.35 13.24
CA SER A 41 13.97 3.36 12.26
C SER A 41 14.00 2.10 11.40
N GLN A 42 13.72 0.93 11.98
CA GLN A 42 13.63 -0.32 11.21
C GLN A 42 12.41 -0.32 10.29
N ILE A 43 11.25 0.13 10.79
CA ILE A 43 10.04 0.30 9.97
C ILE A 43 10.32 1.24 8.80
N HIS A 44 10.97 2.39 9.06
CA HIS A 44 11.36 3.32 8.00
C HIS A 44 12.34 2.69 7.00
N GLY A 45 13.31 1.91 7.46
CA GLY A 45 14.24 1.19 6.59
C GLY A 45 13.55 0.17 5.66
N TRP A 46 12.46 -0.45 6.10
CA TRP A 46 11.74 -1.46 5.32
C TRP A 46 10.67 -0.88 4.39
N PHE A 47 9.92 0.11 4.87
CA PHE A 47 8.73 0.62 4.18
C PHE A 47 8.90 2.07 3.66
N GLY A 48 9.89 2.80 4.17
CA GLY A 48 10.10 4.23 3.92
C GLY A 48 9.14 5.13 4.71
N TYR A 49 8.91 6.33 4.20
CA TYR A 49 7.94 7.25 4.81
C TYR A 49 6.52 6.71 4.73
N PRO A 50 5.73 6.83 5.81
CA PRO A 50 4.33 6.46 5.79
C PRO A 50 3.54 7.39 4.89
N TYR A 51 2.39 6.91 4.41
CA TYR A 51 1.41 7.73 3.72
C TYR A 51 0.79 8.76 4.67
N MET A 52 0.54 8.36 5.91
CA MET A 52 -0.06 9.22 6.94
C MET A 52 0.50 8.88 8.32
N THR A 53 0.62 9.90 9.17
CA THR A 53 0.93 9.77 10.60
C THR A 53 -0.25 10.24 11.44
N GLY A 54 -0.46 9.66 12.62
CA GLY A 54 -1.56 10.03 13.52
C GLY A 54 -1.28 9.70 14.99
N ILE A 55 -2.34 9.77 15.79
CA ILE A 55 -2.34 9.44 17.22
C ILE A 55 -3.49 8.47 17.51
N ASP A 56 -3.21 7.38 18.22
CA ASP A 56 -4.18 6.39 18.69
C ASP A 56 -4.01 6.21 20.20
N ASN A 57 -4.98 6.68 20.99
CA ASN A 57 -4.91 6.66 22.45
C ASN A 57 -3.62 7.30 23.02
N GLY A 58 -3.12 8.35 22.38
CA GLY A 58 -1.89 9.06 22.77
C GLY A 58 -0.62 8.48 22.12
N ASP A 59 -0.68 7.29 21.54
CA ASP A 59 0.45 6.65 20.87
C ASP A 59 0.59 7.12 19.42
N THR A 60 1.84 7.25 18.94
CA THR A 60 2.10 7.63 17.55
C THR A 60 1.74 6.50 16.59
N THR A 61 1.09 6.82 15.47
CA THR A 61 0.72 5.83 14.45
C THR A 61 1.24 6.17 13.07
N TRP A 62 1.66 5.16 12.32
CA TRP A 62 2.04 5.26 10.92
C TRP A 62 1.15 4.36 10.07
N ILE A 63 0.74 4.90 8.92
CA ILE A 63 -0.15 4.24 7.97
C ILE A 63 0.53 4.17 6.62
N TYR A 64 0.63 2.96 6.08
CA TYR A 64 1.04 2.71 4.72
C TYR A 64 -0.16 2.19 3.94
N ASN A 65 -0.42 2.78 2.79
CA ASN A 65 -1.50 2.38 1.89
C ASN A 65 -0.93 2.24 0.47
N TYR A 66 -1.34 1.18 -0.22
CA TYR A 66 -1.15 1.03 -1.64
C TYR A 66 -2.40 0.47 -2.29
N SER A 67 -2.84 1.07 -3.38
CA SER A 67 -3.97 0.60 -4.16
C SER A 67 -3.64 0.56 -5.65
N LYS A 68 -4.25 -0.41 -6.34
CA LYS A 68 -4.12 -0.62 -7.78
C LYS A 68 -5.50 -0.89 -8.36
N SER A 69 -5.91 -0.06 -9.32
CA SER A 69 -7.14 -0.26 -10.09
C SER A 69 -6.82 -0.67 -11.53
N SER A 70 -7.65 -1.55 -12.07
CA SER A 70 -7.60 -1.98 -13.47
C SER A 70 -8.80 -1.44 -14.25
N VAL A 71 -8.67 -1.37 -15.58
CA VAL A 71 -9.76 -0.94 -16.49
C VAL A 71 -11.01 -1.83 -16.37
N ALA A 72 -10.85 -3.08 -15.93
CA ALA A 72 -11.94 -4.00 -15.63
C ALA A 72 -12.67 -3.68 -14.30
N GLY A 73 -12.34 -2.57 -13.62
CA GLY A 73 -12.99 -2.15 -12.36
C GLY A 73 -12.49 -2.86 -11.11
N LYS A 74 -11.59 -3.85 -11.22
CA LYS A 74 -11.01 -4.51 -10.04
C LYS A 74 -10.05 -3.54 -9.35
N VAL A 75 -10.31 -3.27 -8.06
CA VAL A 75 -9.45 -2.51 -7.16
C VAL A 75 -8.85 -3.46 -6.14
N MET A 76 -7.53 -3.46 -6.03
CA MET A 76 -6.78 -4.19 -4.99
C MET A 76 -6.11 -3.17 -4.08
N VAL A 77 -6.10 -3.44 -2.79
CA VAL A 77 -5.62 -2.54 -1.74
C VAL A 77 -4.84 -3.36 -0.73
N LYS A 78 -3.78 -2.76 -0.19
CA LYS A 78 -3.11 -3.26 1.00
C LYS A 78 -2.75 -2.12 1.93
N ASP A 79 -2.88 -2.39 3.21
CA ASP A 79 -2.69 -1.44 4.30
C ASP A 79 -1.83 -2.04 5.39
N LEU A 80 -0.93 -1.23 5.93
CA LEU A 80 -0.17 -1.53 7.13
C LEU A 80 -0.36 -0.38 8.12
N TYR A 81 -1.05 -0.67 9.22
CA TYR A 81 -1.26 0.22 10.35
C TYR A 81 -0.32 -0.16 11.47
N ILE A 82 0.49 0.77 11.96
CA ILE A 82 1.46 0.52 13.04
C ILE A 82 1.23 1.54 14.14
N VAL A 83 1.18 1.06 15.38
CA VAL A 83 1.15 1.85 16.61
C VAL A 83 2.50 1.72 17.30
N PHE A 84 3.12 2.84 17.64
CA PHE A 84 4.37 2.90 18.38
C PHE A 84 4.12 3.39 19.80
N ASP A 85 4.84 2.82 20.76
CA ASP A 85 4.90 3.39 22.10
C ASP A 85 5.69 4.72 22.12
N GLU A 86 5.76 5.31 23.32
CA GLU A 86 6.50 6.55 23.60
C GLU A 86 7.99 6.48 23.20
N ASN A 87 8.60 5.28 23.29
CA ASN A 87 10.00 5.03 22.93
C ASN A 87 10.20 4.82 21.43
N GLY A 88 9.12 4.78 20.65
CA GLY A 88 9.17 4.54 19.22
C GLY A 88 9.39 3.08 18.84
N VAL A 89 8.96 2.16 19.71
CA VAL A 89 8.95 0.73 19.47
C VAL A 89 7.53 0.29 19.09
N VAL A 90 7.41 -0.66 18.17
CA VAL A 90 6.10 -1.17 17.73
C VAL A 90 5.36 -1.79 18.91
N LYS A 91 4.26 -1.17 19.30
CA LYS A 91 3.32 -1.66 20.31
C LYS A 91 2.31 -2.61 19.69
N ASN A 92 1.75 -2.23 18.54
CA ASN A 92 0.82 -3.08 17.78
C ASN A 92 0.92 -2.79 16.29
N PHE A 93 0.48 -3.73 15.45
CA PHE A 93 0.30 -3.49 14.03
C PHE A 93 -0.81 -4.38 13.46
N THR A 94 -1.37 -3.93 12.34
CA THR A 94 -2.35 -4.67 11.53
C THR A 94 -1.93 -4.60 10.07
N PHE A 95 -1.88 -5.74 9.41
CA PHE A 95 -1.69 -5.83 7.97
C PHE A 95 -2.96 -6.41 7.32
N SER A 96 -3.44 -5.73 6.28
CA SER A 96 -4.62 -6.12 5.50
C SER A 96 -4.28 -6.05 4.02
N THR A 97 -4.79 -7.00 3.23
CA THR A 97 -4.57 -7.02 1.78
C THR A 97 -5.71 -7.69 1.04
N SER A 98 -6.03 -7.19 -0.15
CA SER A 98 -6.89 -7.85 -1.13
C SER A 98 -6.11 -8.34 -2.36
N PHE A 99 -4.77 -8.28 -2.32
CA PHE A 99 -3.90 -8.88 -3.33
C PHE A 99 -3.86 -10.41 -3.16
N PRO A 100 -4.34 -11.20 -4.15
CA PRO A 100 -4.51 -12.64 -3.97
C PRO A 100 -3.23 -13.41 -3.57
N ASP A 101 -2.08 -12.98 -4.06
CA ASP A 101 -0.76 -13.55 -3.78
C ASP A 101 -0.25 -13.24 -2.36
N GLU A 102 -0.77 -12.18 -1.74
CA GLU A 102 -0.42 -11.73 -0.39
C GLU A 102 -1.42 -12.23 0.68
N MET A 103 -2.63 -12.67 0.30
CA MET A 103 -3.64 -13.16 1.27
C MET A 103 -3.17 -14.35 2.13
N LYS A 104 -2.15 -15.07 1.69
CA LYS A 104 -1.50 -16.12 2.49
C LYS A 104 -0.77 -15.58 3.73
N LEU A 105 -0.51 -14.28 3.79
CA LEU A 105 0.19 -13.60 4.87
C LEU A 105 -0.72 -13.19 6.04
N THR A 106 -2.04 -13.29 5.86
CA THR A 106 -3.05 -12.88 6.84
C THR A 106 -3.69 -14.08 7.56
N LYS A 107 -3.02 -15.24 7.55
CA LYS A 107 -3.44 -16.47 8.20
C LYS A 107 -2.48 -16.80 9.34
#